data_AF-A0A8H7X6N5-F1
#
_entry.id   AF-A0A8H7X6N5-F1
#
_cell.length_a   1.000
_cell.length_b   1.000
_cell.length_c   1.000
_cell.angle_alpha   90.00
_cell.angle_beta   90.00
_cell.angle_gamma   90.00
#
_symmetry.space_group_name_H-M   'P 1'
#
loop_
_entity.id
_entity.type
_entity.pdbx_description
1 polymer ?
#
loop_
_entity_poly.entity_id
_entity_poly.type
_entity_poly.pdbx_seq_one_letter_code
_entity_poly.pdbx_strand_id
1 'polypeptide(L)'
;MWQRPKSYEDPFMTPPHLDPSPPSDRFRWARPRRMSIFRFRHYKIIIALVLIAILGIIRRLPSTYEMPKPEIEIYNSTTIPYAAFQPPEAGRYRAPDIVDTFQSYKFRNTCNVSSLDLHTPFSPLCSDQASMLTAMSSGGRIGHDAPYMPRGCDMRWFTTEEICEILGRFDKVVLVGDSMLRHIIGSMNILIRKDLGYGAVTDWNFSLQERKECFCNEQFDVKACSVQGIYKTEDVMAHDPESVACADPINVIMEEIVKYPIPKDEIDRLQADIAGEKIAFIFGHGLWSNLDLQMSVNWLDSVLGAIKLKNGLFVTPNAAGKEKPDDWIVTQGNKALMLYEEAMGIVAKQRGIDHLGTWNMSIQSNKYDGVHLDMRGNLVKAMMVLNWLNLVP
;
A
#
# COMPACT_ATOMS: atom_id res chain seq x y z
N MET A 1 -7.43 -36.22 9.41
CA MET A 1 -6.01 -36.27 8.97
C MET A 1 -5.93 -35.42 7.70
N TRP A 2 -5.88 -34.11 7.86
CA TRP A 2 -5.89 -33.17 6.74
C TRP A 2 -4.47 -33.08 6.17
N GLN A 3 -4.30 -33.53 4.93
CA GLN A 3 -3.02 -33.40 4.24
C GLN A 3 -2.80 -31.90 3.94
N ARG A 4 -1.70 -31.35 4.47
CA ARG A 4 -1.21 -30.02 4.12
C ARG A 4 -1.06 -29.93 2.59
N PRO A 5 -1.61 -28.90 1.93
CA PRO A 5 -1.22 -28.59 0.56
C PRO A 5 0.30 -28.39 0.53
N LYS A 6 0.97 -28.87 -0.53
CA LYS A 6 2.38 -28.56 -0.76
C LYS A 6 2.52 -27.04 -0.81
N SER A 7 3.35 -26.48 0.06
CA SER A 7 3.61 -25.04 0.11
C SER A 7 4.10 -24.56 -1.25
N TYR A 8 3.37 -23.62 -1.85
CA TYR A 8 3.79 -22.91 -3.04
C TYR A 8 4.99 -22.01 -2.65
N GLU A 9 6.13 -22.18 -3.30
CA GLU A 9 7.30 -21.35 -3.03
C GLU A 9 7.09 -19.95 -3.63
N ASP A 10 7.07 -18.93 -2.76
CA ASP A 10 7.13 -17.53 -3.14
C ASP A 10 8.52 -17.22 -3.75
N PRO A 11 8.61 -16.90 -5.06
CA PRO A 11 9.87 -16.66 -5.76
C PRO A 11 10.57 -15.37 -5.31
N PHE A 12 9.93 -14.53 -4.50
CA PHE A 12 10.49 -13.28 -3.98
C PHE A 12 11.21 -13.45 -2.64
N MET A 13 11.19 -14.66 -2.06
CA MET A 13 11.66 -14.95 -0.70
C MET A 13 12.78 -16.01 -0.62
N THR A 14 13.38 -16.42 -1.73
CA THR A 14 14.42 -17.46 -1.71
C THR A 14 15.76 -16.90 -1.21
N PRO A 15 16.36 -17.44 -0.13
CA PRO A 15 17.73 -17.10 0.24
C PRO A 15 18.68 -17.56 -0.88
N PRO A 16 19.74 -16.80 -1.21
CA PRO A 16 20.67 -17.18 -2.25
C PRO A 16 21.64 -18.23 -1.70
N HIS A 17 21.23 -19.49 -1.51
CA HIS A 17 22.20 -20.56 -1.28
C HIS A 17 21.77 -21.95 -1.73
N LEU A 18 22.69 -22.55 -2.49
CA LEU A 18 22.85 -23.97 -2.85
C LEU A 18 22.07 -24.47 -4.07
N ASP A 19 22.32 -23.86 -5.24
CA ASP A 19 22.44 -24.66 -6.45
C ASP A 19 23.66 -24.18 -7.27
N PRO A 20 24.57 -25.07 -7.71
CA PRO A 20 25.73 -24.68 -8.49
C PRO A 20 25.31 -24.41 -9.93
N SER A 21 24.97 -23.15 -10.23
CA SER A 21 24.81 -22.71 -11.61
C SER A 21 26.13 -22.89 -12.39
N PRO A 22 26.09 -23.41 -13.63
CA PRO A 22 27.28 -23.61 -14.46
C PRO A 22 27.91 -22.25 -14.81
N PRO A 23 29.22 -22.20 -15.11
CA PRO A 23 29.91 -20.94 -15.35
C PRO A 23 29.31 -20.22 -16.56
N SER A 24 28.74 -19.03 -16.33
CA SER A 24 28.27 -18.15 -17.39
C SER A 24 29.48 -17.51 -18.07
N ASP A 25 30.14 -18.27 -18.94
CA ASP A 25 31.04 -17.69 -19.91
C ASP A 25 30.21 -16.91 -20.94
N ARG A 26 30.57 -15.62 -21.11
CA ARG A 26 30.20 -14.67 -22.18
C ARG A 26 29.05 -13.70 -21.88
N PHE A 27 29.39 -12.64 -21.14
CA PHE A 27 29.11 -11.28 -21.63
C PHE A 27 30.39 -10.44 -21.55
N ARG A 28 31.11 -10.38 -22.68
CA ARG A 28 32.18 -9.40 -22.89
C ARG A 28 31.52 -8.04 -23.08
N TRP A 29 31.69 -7.17 -22.10
CA TRP A 29 31.41 -5.75 -22.26
C TRP A 29 32.16 -5.21 -23.48
N ALA A 30 31.41 -4.71 -24.46
CA ALA A 30 31.96 -3.90 -25.52
C ALA A 30 32.62 -2.67 -24.87
N ARG A 31 33.93 -2.53 -25.09
CA ARG A 31 34.70 -1.38 -24.62
C ARG A 31 34.01 -0.07 -25.06
N PRO A 32 33.96 0.97 -24.20
CA PRO A 32 33.45 2.26 -24.62
C PRO A 32 34.32 2.78 -25.77
N ARG A 33 33.69 3.12 -26.89
CA ARG A 33 34.33 3.97 -27.89
C ARG A 33 34.76 5.25 -27.19
N ARG A 34 36.07 5.46 -27.13
CA ARG A 34 36.75 6.67 -26.70
C ARG A 34 36.04 7.87 -27.31
N MET A 35 35.24 8.59 -26.52
CA MET A 35 34.68 9.87 -26.96
C MET A 35 35.84 10.82 -27.20
N SER A 36 35.87 11.38 -28.40
CA SER A 36 36.79 12.45 -28.78
C SER A 36 36.55 13.64 -27.86
N ILE A 37 37.41 13.78 -26.86
CA ILE A 37 37.43 14.93 -25.97
C ILE A 37 37.63 16.17 -26.85
N PHE A 38 36.65 17.07 -26.74
CA PHE A 38 36.60 18.39 -27.34
C PHE A 38 37.98 19.04 -27.46
N ARG A 39 38.43 19.25 -28.71
CA ARG A 39 39.42 20.29 -29.03
C ARG A 39 38.79 21.65 -28.78
N PHE A 40 38.73 22.08 -27.52
CA PHE A 40 38.46 23.47 -27.19
C PHE A 40 39.64 24.32 -27.68
N ARG A 41 39.40 25.09 -28.75
CA ARG A 41 40.36 26.09 -29.23
C ARG A 41 40.61 27.11 -28.09
N HIS A 42 41.87 27.33 -27.73
CA HIS A 42 42.29 28.15 -26.58
C HIS A 42 41.62 29.53 -26.46
N TYR A 43 41.18 30.13 -27.58
CA TYR A 43 40.47 31.41 -27.56
C TYR A 43 39.14 31.38 -26.77
N LYS A 44 38.44 30.23 -26.70
CA LYS A 44 37.17 30.13 -25.96
C LYS A 44 37.37 30.18 -24.44
N ILE A 45 38.49 29.66 -23.94
CA ILE A 45 38.85 29.73 -22.52
C ILE A 45 39.20 31.17 -22.14
N ILE A 46 39.92 31.87 -23.01
CA ILE A 46 40.27 33.28 -22.80
C ILE A 46 39.00 34.15 -22.75
N ILE A 47 38.04 33.94 -23.66
CA ILE A 47 36.76 34.68 -23.65
C ILE A 47 35.98 34.40 -22.36
N ALA A 48 35.91 33.15 -21.90
CA ALA A 48 35.21 32.79 -20.67
C ALA A 48 35.87 33.45 -19.43
N LEU A 49 37.19 33.48 -19.36
CA LEU A 49 37.92 34.12 -18.26
C LEU A 49 37.75 35.65 -18.26
N VAL A 50 37.73 36.29 -19.44
CA VAL A 50 37.46 37.72 -19.58
C VAL A 50 36.04 38.06 -19.12
N LEU A 51 35.03 37.25 -19.48
CA LEU A 51 33.65 37.47 -19.04
C LEU A 51 33.49 37.33 -17.52
N ILE A 52 34.16 36.36 -16.91
CA ILE A 52 34.15 36.20 -15.45
C ILE A 52 34.85 37.38 -14.75
N ALA A 53 35.96 37.87 -15.30
CA ALA A 53 36.65 39.05 -14.76
C ALA A 53 35.78 40.31 -14.85
N ILE A 54 35.08 40.53 -15.97
CA ILE A 54 34.14 41.65 -16.14
C ILE A 54 32.99 41.57 -15.13
N LEU A 55 32.40 40.39 -14.93
CA LEU A 55 31.35 40.18 -13.93
C LEU A 55 31.83 40.41 -12.49
N GLY A 56 33.09 40.07 -12.20
CA GLY A 56 33.72 40.36 -10.91
C GLY A 56 33.92 41.86 -10.66
N ILE A 57 34.24 42.63 -11.71
CA ILE A 57 34.40 44.09 -11.61
C ILE A 57 33.04 44.79 -11.45
N ILE A 58 32.01 44.36 -12.19
CA ILE A 58 30.65 44.93 -12.10
C ILE A 58 30.07 44.73 -10.68
N ARG A 59 30.37 43.59 -10.02
CA ARG A 59 29.93 43.33 -8.64
C ARG A 59 30.66 44.13 -7.55
N ARG A 60 31.77 44.80 -7.87
CA ARG A 60 32.53 45.62 -6.92
C ARG A 60 32.25 47.11 -7.02
N LEU A 61 31.34 47.54 -7.90
CA LEU A 61 30.85 48.91 -7.89
C LEU A 61 30.01 49.12 -6.62
N PRO A 62 30.35 50.09 -5.75
CA PRO A 62 29.55 50.39 -4.58
C PRO A 62 28.19 50.92 -5.04
N SER A 63 27.14 50.14 -4.76
CA SER A 63 25.76 50.51 -5.00
C SER A 63 25.36 51.60 -4.01
N THR A 64 25.51 52.87 -4.38
CA THR A 64 25.03 54.04 -3.62
C THR A 64 23.53 54.30 -3.84
N TYR A 65 22.72 53.23 -3.86
CA TYR A 65 21.27 53.36 -3.79
C TYR A 65 20.85 53.13 -2.34
N GLU A 66 20.62 54.23 -1.63
CA GLU A 66 19.84 54.21 -0.39
C GLU A 66 18.43 53.77 -0.76
N MET A 67 18.11 52.51 -0.46
CA MET A 67 16.72 52.08 -0.45
C MET A 67 16.01 52.78 0.72
N PRO A 68 14.77 53.27 0.54
CA PRO A 68 13.97 53.76 1.64
C PRO A 68 13.89 52.67 2.72
N LYS A 69 14.23 53.02 3.96
CA LYS A 69 13.92 52.19 5.13
C LYS A 69 12.42 51.89 5.08
N PRO A 70 11.99 50.63 4.95
CA PRO A 70 10.59 50.32 5.16
C PRO A 70 10.29 50.65 6.62
N GLU A 71 9.34 51.56 6.83
CA GLU A 71 8.66 51.66 8.11
C GLU A 71 8.11 50.26 8.42
N ILE A 72 8.67 49.64 9.45
CA ILE A 72 8.13 48.42 10.02
C ILE A 72 6.88 48.86 10.75
N GLU A 73 5.75 48.90 10.04
CA GLU A 73 4.45 48.83 10.67
C GLU A 73 4.38 47.49 11.41
N ILE A 74 4.56 47.55 12.72
CA ILE A 74 4.25 46.46 13.63
C ILE A 74 2.73 46.30 13.61
N TYR A 75 2.23 45.64 12.57
CA TYR A 75 0.90 45.07 12.62
C TYR A 75 0.91 44.07 13.77
N ASN A 76 0.10 44.34 14.80
CA ASN A 76 -0.37 43.35 15.75
C ASN A 76 -1.25 42.34 15.00
N SER A 77 -0.62 41.55 14.14
CA SER A 77 -1.24 40.44 13.46
C SER A 77 -1.15 39.23 14.37
N THR A 78 -2.10 39.12 15.30
CA THR A 78 -2.50 37.84 15.89
C THR A 78 -3.19 36.92 14.86
N THR A 79 -2.84 37.04 13.57
CA THR A 79 -3.11 35.98 12.61
C THR A 79 -2.11 34.87 12.89
N ILE A 80 -2.53 33.91 13.69
CA ILE A 80 -1.94 32.57 13.69
C ILE A 80 -1.87 32.16 12.21
N PRO A 81 -0.69 31.83 11.66
CA PRO A 81 -0.60 31.37 10.28
C PRO A 81 -1.61 30.23 10.13
N TYR A 82 -2.50 30.34 9.14
CA TYR A 82 -3.49 29.31 8.82
C TYR A 82 -2.79 27.96 8.93
N ALA A 83 -3.22 27.12 9.89
CA ALA A 83 -2.72 25.76 9.98
C ALA A 83 -2.87 25.15 8.58
N ALA A 84 -1.82 24.51 8.07
CA ALA A 84 -1.78 23.99 6.70
C ALA A 84 -2.96 23.04 6.42
N PHE A 85 -3.55 22.48 7.48
CA PHE A 85 -4.75 21.66 7.45
C PHE A 85 -5.74 22.17 8.51
N GLN A 86 -7.02 22.23 8.14
CA GLN A 86 -8.09 22.48 9.09
C GLN A 86 -8.32 21.22 9.93
N PRO A 87 -8.64 21.37 11.24
CA PRO A 87 -8.95 20.22 12.08
C PRO A 87 -10.20 19.48 11.56
N PRO A 88 -10.34 18.17 11.85
CA PRO A 88 -11.50 17.37 11.45
C PRO A 88 -12.83 17.98 11.91
N GLU A 89 -13.86 17.89 11.06
CA GLU A 89 -15.22 18.32 11.41
C GLU A 89 -15.78 17.50 12.60
N ALA A 90 -16.33 18.19 13.60
CA ALA A 90 -16.96 17.56 14.76
C ALA A 90 -18.37 17.04 14.41
N GLY A 91 -18.50 15.76 14.08
CA GLY A 91 -19.78 15.09 13.85
C GLY A 91 -20.46 14.62 15.15
N ARG A 92 -21.76 14.85 15.31
CA ARG A 92 -22.54 14.46 16.52
C ARG A 92 -22.71 12.95 16.73
N TYR A 93 -22.38 12.12 15.75
CA TYR A 93 -22.64 10.67 15.75
C TYR A 93 -21.38 9.82 15.58
N ARG A 94 -20.17 10.41 15.71
CA ARG A 94 -18.94 9.74 15.29
C ARG A 94 -17.81 9.97 16.27
N ALA A 95 -17.00 8.92 16.49
CA ALA A 95 -15.74 9.06 17.17
C ALA A 95 -14.84 10.01 16.34
N PRO A 96 -14.27 11.06 16.95
CA PRO A 96 -13.33 11.91 16.24
C PRO A 96 -12.09 11.12 15.84
N ASP A 97 -11.60 11.31 14.61
CA ASP A 97 -10.42 10.60 14.08
C ASP A 97 -9.11 10.99 14.81
N ILE A 98 -9.21 11.96 15.73
CA ILE A 98 -8.17 12.37 16.68
C ILE A 98 -8.09 11.48 17.93
N VAL A 99 -8.94 10.46 18.05
CA VAL A 99 -8.93 9.49 19.16
C VAL A 99 -8.19 8.23 18.72
N ASP A 100 -7.33 7.68 19.60
CA ASP A 100 -6.66 6.41 19.32
C ASP A 100 -7.67 5.24 19.35
N THR A 101 -8.15 4.80 18.19
CA THR A 101 -9.12 3.70 18.08
C THR A 101 -8.56 2.36 18.52
N PHE A 102 -7.23 2.23 18.63
CA PHE A 102 -6.55 1.02 19.10
C PHE A 102 -6.40 0.98 20.62
N GLN A 103 -6.85 1.98 21.37
CA GLN A 103 -6.67 2.05 22.82
C GLN A 103 -7.18 0.79 23.56
N SER A 104 -8.23 0.16 23.04
CA SER A 104 -8.83 -1.06 23.61
C SER A 104 -8.32 -2.37 23.00
N TYR A 105 -7.41 -2.32 22.02
CA TYR A 105 -6.96 -3.51 21.31
C TYR A 105 -6.00 -4.32 22.18
N LYS A 106 -6.09 -5.65 22.07
CA LYS A 106 -5.13 -6.58 22.66
C LYS A 106 -3.74 -6.27 22.14
N PHE A 107 -2.75 -6.38 23.03
CA PHE A 107 -1.33 -6.18 22.74
C PHE A 107 -0.93 -4.79 22.21
N ARG A 108 -1.81 -3.78 22.25
CA ARG A 108 -1.50 -2.41 21.80
C ARG A 108 -0.22 -1.84 22.41
N ASN A 109 -0.02 -2.03 23.72
CA ASN A 109 1.20 -1.56 24.39
C ASN A 109 2.45 -2.37 24.03
N THR A 110 2.30 -3.65 23.71
CA THR A 110 3.42 -4.54 23.36
C THR A 110 3.86 -4.32 21.91
N CYS A 111 2.91 -4.22 20.97
CA CYS A 111 3.21 -3.94 19.57
C CYS A 111 3.52 -2.46 19.32
N ASN A 112 3.20 -1.58 20.27
CA ASN A 112 3.48 -0.14 20.22
C ASN A 112 2.96 0.52 18.92
N VAL A 113 1.69 0.31 18.62
CA VAL A 113 1.00 0.90 17.47
C VAL A 113 -0.22 1.67 17.95
N SER A 114 -0.28 2.96 17.63
CA SER A 114 -1.45 3.82 17.79
C SER A 114 -2.04 4.11 16.42
N SER A 115 -3.36 4.18 16.33
CA SER A 115 -4.03 4.62 15.09
C SER A 115 -3.64 6.04 14.67
N LEU A 116 -3.32 6.89 15.65
CA LEU A 116 -2.85 8.27 15.42
C LEU A 116 -1.44 8.32 14.80
N ASP A 117 -0.66 7.24 14.90
CA ASP A 117 0.64 7.12 14.23
C ASP A 117 0.48 6.67 12.77
N LEU A 118 -0.71 6.19 12.38
CA LEU A 118 -0.95 5.62 11.06
C LEU A 118 -1.57 6.62 10.10
N HIS A 119 -2.38 7.55 10.61
CA HIS A 119 -3.11 8.52 9.82
C HIS A 119 -3.23 9.86 10.55
N THR A 120 -2.94 10.96 9.84
CA THR A 120 -3.17 12.33 10.36
C THR A 120 -4.46 12.87 9.76
N PRO A 121 -5.55 12.95 10.54
CA PRO A 121 -6.84 13.39 10.01
C PRO A 121 -6.88 14.91 9.77
N PHE A 122 -7.58 15.32 8.72
CA PHE A 122 -7.80 16.72 8.36
C PHE A 122 -9.16 16.94 7.68
N SER A 123 -9.51 18.20 7.42
CA SER A 123 -10.73 18.56 6.68
C SER A 123 -10.46 19.24 5.34
N PRO A 124 -11.36 19.07 4.36
CA PRO A 124 -12.63 18.32 4.42
C PRO A 124 -12.46 16.81 4.14
N LEU A 125 -13.43 16.00 4.57
CA LEU A 125 -13.56 14.61 4.10
C LEU A 125 -13.94 14.58 2.61
N CYS A 126 -13.54 13.54 1.90
CA CYS A 126 -13.92 13.36 0.50
C CYS A 126 -15.44 13.17 0.33
N SER A 127 -16.03 13.88 -0.65
CA SER A 127 -17.48 13.94 -0.85
C SER A 127 -18.06 12.76 -1.61
N ASP A 128 -17.22 12.10 -2.41
CA ASP A 128 -17.63 11.03 -3.32
C ASP A 128 -16.50 10.00 -3.52
N GLN A 129 -16.87 8.86 -4.08
CA GLN A 129 -15.95 7.73 -4.28
C GLN A 129 -14.76 8.09 -5.18
N ALA A 130 -14.98 8.89 -6.23
CA ALA A 130 -13.94 9.24 -7.18
C ALA A 130 -12.88 10.18 -6.56
N SER A 131 -13.32 11.20 -5.83
CA SER A 131 -12.42 12.08 -5.07
C SER A 131 -11.69 11.32 -3.96
N MET A 132 -12.37 10.41 -3.26
CA MET A 132 -11.76 9.55 -2.24
C MET A 132 -10.67 8.65 -2.81
N LEU A 133 -10.93 7.91 -3.90
CA LEU A 133 -9.93 7.05 -4.54
C LEU A 133 -8.74 7.85 -5.07
N THR A 134 -9.00 9.04 -5.63
CA THR A 134 -7.94 9.94 -6.11
C THR A 134 -7.09 10.45 -4.96
N ALA A 135 -7.72 10.91 -3.87
CA ALA A 135 -7.04 11.41 -2.69
C ALA A 135 -6.18 10.33 -2.03
N MET A 136 -6.72 9.11 -1.90
CA MET A 136 -6.02 7.96 -1.35
C MET A 136 -4.84 7.51 -2.24
N SER A 137 -5.04 7.45 -3.55
CA SER A 137 -3.98 7.00 -4.48
C SER A 137 -2.84 8.03 -4.65
N SER A 138 -3.14 9.32 -4.46
CA SER A 138 -2.17 10.42 -4.64
C SER A 138 -1.66 11.05 -3.33
N GLY A 139 -2.15 10.58 -2.18
CA GLY A 139 -1.65 10.89 -0.85
C GLY A 139 -0.33 10.18 -0.54
N GLY A 140 0.31 10.54 0.56
CA GLY A 140 1.62 10.02 0.90
C GLY A 140 1.99 10.24 2.36
N ARG A 141 3.28 10.22 2.64
CA ARG A 141 3.84 10.49 3.97
C ARG A 141 4.74 11.72 3.86
N ILE A 142 4.95 12.43 4.96
CA ILE A 142 5.95 13.51 5.04
C ILE A 142 7.00 13.06 6.05
N GLY A 143 7.90 12.21 5.58
CA GLY A 143 8.90 11.51 6.42
C GLY A 143 8.77 10.00 6.30
N HIS A 144 9.87 9.28 6.56
CA HIS A 144 9.86 7.82 6.57
C HIS A 144 9.03 7.31 7.75
N ASP A 145 8.05 6.44 7.47
CA ASP A 145 7.07 5.91 8.43
C ASP A 145 6.24 6.97 9.18
N ALA A 146 6.25 8.22 8.72
CA ALA A 146 5.34 9.25 9.22
C ALA A 146 3.89 8.85 8.89
N PRO A 147 2.88 9.31 9.66
CA PRO A 147 1.48 9.01 9.38
C PRO A 147 1.09 9.31 7.93
N TYR A 148 0.23 8.49 7.37
CA TYR A 148 -0.26 8.65 6.01
C TYR A 148 -1.31 9.76 5.92
N MET A 149 -1.22 10.57 4.87
CA MET A 149 -2.13 11.67 4.57
C MET A 149 -2.62 11.57 3.13
N PRO A 150 -3.94 11.37 2.91
CA PRO A 150 -4.55 11.57 1.60
C PRO A 150 -4.28 12.96 1.02
N ARG A 151 -4.42 13.11 -0.30
CA ARG A 151 -4.21 14.39 -0.98
C ARG A 151 -5.54 15.07 -1.32
N GLY A 152 -5.70 16.32 -0.88
CA GLY A 152 -6.79 17.21 -1.29
C GLY A 152 -8.02 17.15 -0.40
N CYS A 153 -8.53 15.94 -0.14
CA CYS A 153 -9.57 15.68 0.86
C CYS A 153 -9.18 14.45 1.67
N ASP A 154 -9.75 14.32 2.86
CA ASP A 154 -9.38 13.28 3.80
C ASP A 154 -10.23 12.01 3.68
N MET A 155 -9.67 10.88 4.11
CA MET A 155 -10.36 9.61 4.28
C MET A 155 -10.73 9.44 5.76
N ARG A 156 -11.65 8.53 6.06
CA ARG A 156 -12.01 8.21 7.44
C ARG A 156 -11.03 7.23 8.06
N TRP A 157 -10.75 7.39 9.35
CA TRP A 157 -10.23 6.30 10.17
C TRP A 157 -11.36 5.66 10.99
N PHE A 158 -11.83 4.49 10.57
CA PHE A 158 -12.99 3.85 11.21
C PHE A 158 -12.62 3.14 12.52
N THR A 159 -13.56 3.19 13.46
CA THR A 159 -13.60 2.32 14.64
C THR A 159 -13.96 0.89 14.25
N THR A 160 -13.70 -0.09 15.13
CA THR A 160 -14.10 -1.49 14.87
C THR A 160 -15.60 -1.62 14.64
N GLU A 161 -16.41 -0.88 15.39
CA GLU A 161 -17.87 -0.89 15.27
C GLU A 161 -18.32 -0.41 13.88
N GLU A 162 -17.78 0.73 13.41
CA GLU A 162 -18.03 1.23 12.06
C GLU A 162 -17.56 0.24 10.98
N ILE A 163 -16.42 -0.43 11.19
CA ILE A 163 -15.92 -1.46 10.27
C ILE A 163 -16.89 -2.65 10.19
N CYS A 164 -17.39 -3.11 11.32
CA CYS A 164 -18.38 -4.18 11.36
C CYS A 164 -19.67 -3.78 10.64
N GLU A 165 -20.16 -2.55 10.83
CA GLU A 165 -21.30 -2.00 10.09
C GLU A 165 -21.04 -1.95 8.57
N ILE A 166 -19.86 -1.50 8.15
CA ILE A 166 -19.47 -1.43 6.73
C ILE A 166 -19.50 -2.82 6.10
N LEU A 167 -18.86 -3.80 6.75
CA LEU A 167 -18.74 -5.17 6.26
C LEU A 167 -20.08 -5.91 6.29
N GLY A 168 -20.90 -5.69 7.31
CA GLY A 168 -22.22 -6.33 7.47
C GLY A 168 -23.26 -5.93 6.42
N ARG A 169 -23.01 -4.88 5.62
CA ARG A 169 -23.88 -4.51 4.48
C ARG A 169 -23.77 -5.46 3.28
N PHE A 170 -22.70 -6.26 3.24
CA PHE A 170 -22.43 -7.20 2.15
C PHE A 170 -22.75 -8.62 2.59
N ASP A 171 -23.31 -9.42 1.67
CA ASP A 171 -23.39 -10.86 1.87
C ASP A 171 -21.98 -11.47 1.89
N LYS A 172 -21.06 -10.84 1.15
CA LYS A 172 -19.66 -11.24 1.04
C LYS A 172 -18.76 -10.13 0.50
N VAL A 173 -17.57 -10.00 1.08
CA VAL A 173 -16.45 -9.24 0.50
C VAL A 173 -15.40 -10.25 0.04
N VAL A 174 -15.11 -10.28 -1.26
CA VAL A 174 -14.23 -11.28 -1.89
C VAL A 174 -12.97 -10.59 -2.40
N LEU A 175 -11.83 -10.95 -1.82
CA LEU A 175 -10.52 -10.59 -2.34
C LEU A 175 -10.07 -11.68 -3.32
N VAL A 176 -9.69 -11.32 -4.54
CA VAL A 176 -9.17 -12.28 -5.54
C VAL A 176 -7.85 -11.76 -6.06
N GLY A 177 -6.78 -12.52 -5.92
CA GLY A 177 -5.50 -11.97 -6.31
C GLY A 177 -4.28 -12.71 -5.81
N ASP A 178 -3.17 -12.01 -5.92
CA ASP A 178 -1.90 -12.47 -5.46
C ASP A 178 -1.69 -12.25 -3.96
N SER A 179 -0.51 -12.66 -3.51
CA SER A 179 -0.14 -12.67 -2.11
C SER A 179 -0.10 -11.28 -1.46
N MET A 180 -0.21 -10.18 -2.21
CA MET A 180 -0.33 -8.84 -1.64
C MET A 180 -1.66 -8.59 -0.92
N LEU A 181 -2.76 -9.19 -1.41
CA LEU A 181 -4.08 -9.04 -0.82
C LEU A 181 -4.19 -9.72 0.55
N ARG A 182 -3.32 -10.70 0.85
CA ARG A 182 -3.23 -11.36 2.17
C ARG A 182 -3.04 -10.35 3.30
N HIS A 183 -2.33 -9.26 3.01
CA HIS A 183 -2.08 -8.19 3.97
C HIS A 183 -3.33 -7.37 4.28
N ILE A 184 -4.22 -7.20 3.29
CA ILE A 184 -5.47 -6.46 3.44
C ILE A 184 -6.44 -7.28 4.29
N ILE A 185 -6.66 -8.55 3.94
CA ILE A 185 -7.55 -9.43 4.73
C ILE A 185 -6.98 -9.70 6.13
N GLY A 186 -5.67 -9.89 6.29
CA GLY A 186 -5.05 -10.04 7.61
C GLY A 186 -5.24 -8.79 8.47
N SER A 187 -5.08 -7.59 7.88
CA SER A 187 -5.31 -6.33 8.59
C SER A 187 -6.78 -6.07 8.90
N MET A 188 -7.71 -6.47 8.03
CA MET A 188 -9.15 -6.46 8.34
C MET A 188 -9.44 -7.35 9.55
N ASN A 189 -8.82 -8.54 9.63
CA ASN A 189 -8.97 -9.43 10.78
C ASN A 189 -8.41 -8.83 12.07
N ILE A 190 -7.26 -8.13 12.03
CA ILE A 190 -6.76 -7.35 13.18
C ILE A 190 -7.82 -6.35 13.69
N LEU A 191 -8.45 -5.61 12.77
CA LEU A 191 -9.40 -4.55 13.10
C LEU A 191 -10.71 -5.10 13.70
N ILE A 192 -11.27 -6.17 13.12
CA ILE A 192 -12.51 -6.80 13.62
C ILE A 192 -12.29 -7.63 14.89
N ARG A 193 -11.07 -8.16 15.10
CA ARG A 193 -10.73 -8.93 16.31
C ARG A 193 -10.19 -8.08 17.46
N LYS A 194 -9.94 -6.78 17.21
CA LYS A 194 -9.28 -5.86 18.15
C LYS A 194 -7.97 -6.43 18.70
N ASP A 195 -7.15 -7.04 17.84
CA ASP A 195 -5.94 -7.76 18.25
C ASP A 195 -4.74 -7.43 17.35
N LEU A 196 -3.83 -6.59 17.86
CA LEU A 196 -2.60 -6.21 17.13
C LEU A 196 -1.52 -7.30 17.17
N GLY A 197 -1.63 -8.26 18.08
CA GLY A 197 -0.61 -9.27 18.32
C GLY A 197 -0.76 -10.50 17.42
N TYR A 198 -1.99 -10.99 17.28
CA TYR A 198 -2.32 -12.24 16.57
C TYR A 198 -3.54 -12.12 15.64
N GLY A 199 -4.12 -10.92 15.51
CA GLY A 199 -5.37 -10.71 14.79
C GLY A 199 -5.35 -11.17 13.33
N ALA A 200 -4.20 -11.18 12.65
CA ALA A 200 -4.08 -11.56 11.24
C ALA A 200 -3.86 -13.06 10.99
N VAL A 201 -3.61 -13.83 12.05
CA VAL A 201 -3.15 -15.23 11.96
C VAL A 201 -4.04 -16.18 12.77
N THR A 202 -3.94 -17.46 12.45
CA THR A 202 -4.67 -18.56 13.10
C THR A 202 -3.93 -19.05 14.36
N ASP A 203 -3.78 -18.17 15.37
CA ASP A 203 -2.95 -18.44 16.54
C ASP A 203 -3.42 -19.61 17.42
N TRP A 204 -4.68 -20.04 17.26
CA TRP A 204 -5.20 -21.29 17.81
C TRP A 204 -4.49 -22.55 17.29
N ASN A 205 -3.85 -22.47 16.12
CA ASN A 205 -3.07 -23.57 15.52
C ASN A 205 -1.57 -23.50 15.82
N PHE A 206 -1.09 -22.43 16.49
CA PHE A 206 0.33 -22.22 16.70
C PHE A 206 0.93 -23.11 17.79
N SER A 207 2.12 -23.63 17.51
CA SER A 207 3.06 -24.09 18.52
C SER A 207 3.56 -22.92 19.38
N LEU A 208 4.19 -23.23 20.53
CA LEU A 208 4.79 -22.22 21.40
C LEU A 208 5.87 -21.38 20.70
N GLN A 209 6.54 -21.94 19.69
CA GLN A 209 7.54 -21.23 18.92
C GLN A 209 6.88 -20.27 17.91
N GLU A 210 5.89 -20.76 17.14
CA GLU A 210 5.14 -19.92 16.20
C GLU A 210 4.43 -18.75 16.90
N ARG A 211 3.91 -18.95 18.12
CA ARG A 211 3.36 -17.84 18.93
C ARG A 211 4.36 -16.73 19.21
N LYS A 212 5.66 -17.02 19.27
CA LYS A 212 6.71 -16.02 19.47
C LYS A 212 7.17 -15.40 18.15
N GLU A 213 7.24 -16.21 17.10
CA GLU A 213 7.74 -15.80 15.79
C GLU A 213 6.70 -15.06 14.94
N CYS A 214 5.40 -15.27 15.19
CA CYS A 214 4.30 -14.71 14.40
C CYS A 214 3.48 -13.69 15.21
N PHE A 215 4.14 -12.79 15.92
CA PHE A 215 3.51 -11.83 16.82
C PHE A 215 3.77 -10.39 16.34
N CYS A 216 2.79 -9.49 16.48
CA CYS A 216 2.91 -8.09 16.02
C CYS A 216 3.24 -7.97 14.52
N ASN A 217 4.36 -7.35 14.13
CA ASN A 217 4.71 -7.12 12.73
C ASN A 217 5.02 -8.43 12.00
N GLU A 218 5.56 -9.39 12.73
CA GLU A 218 6.05 -10.66 12.23
C GLU A 218 4.92 -11.57 11.72
N GLN A 219 3.67 -11.28 12.07
CA GLN A 219 2.49 -11.85 11.41
C GLN A 219 2.50 -11.64 9.88
N PHE A 220 3.10 -10.54 9.42
CA PHE A 220 3.23 -10.19 8.01
C PHE A 220 4.64 -10.42 7.47
N ASP A 221 5.66 -10.26 8.32
CA ASP A 221 7.05 -10.21 7.88
C ASP A 221 7.74 -11.58 7.83
N VAL A 222 7.15 -12.61 8.44
CA VAL A 222 7.74 -13.95 8.49
C VAL A 222 6.98 -14.92 7.58
N LYS A 223 7.70 -15.53 6.63
CA LYS A 223 7.14 -16.48 5.65
C LYS A 223 6.40 -17.65 6.29
N ALA A 224 6.88 -18.17 7.41
CA ALA A 224 6.18 -19.26 8.10
C ALA A 224 4.79 -18.83 8.62
N CYS A 225 4.65 -17.55 8.97
CA CYS A 225 3.42 -16.97 9.51
C CYS A 225 2.40 -16.68 8.41
N SER A 226 2.84 -16.37 7.18
CA SER A 226 1.92 -16.12 6.07
C SER A 226 1.08 -17.35 5.71
N VAL A 227 1.65 -18.56 5.83
CA VAL A 227 0.93 -19.84 5.62
C VAL A 227 -0.19 -20.05 6.65
N GLN A 228 -0.11 -19.36 7.78
CA GLN A 228 -1.09 -19.42 8.86
C GLN A 228 -1.98 -18.17 8.93
N GLY A 229 -1.93 -17.32 7.90
CA GLY A 229 -2.79 -16.15 7.77
C GLY A 229 -4.26 -16.53 7.71
N ILE A 230 -5.13 -15.63 8.14
CA ILE A 230 -6.58 -15.81 8.02
C ILE A 230 -7.02 -15.39 6.62
N TYR A 231 -7.58 -16.35 5.88
CA TYR A 231 -8.11 -16.15 4.53
C TYR A 231 -9.64 -16.12 4.47
N LYS A 232 -10.34 -16.64 5.49
CA LYS A 232 -11.81 -16.62 5.56
C LYS A 232 -12.27 -16.28 6.97
N THR A 233 -13.22 -15.36 7.11
CA THR A 233 -13.83 -15.07 8.41
C THR A 233 -14.52 -16.31 9.01
N GLU A 234 -15.06 -17.20 8.16
CA GLU A 234 -15.66 -18.46 8.60
C GLU A 234 -14.69 -19.33 9.42
N ASP A 235 -13.40 -19.35 9.07
CA ASP A 235 -12.40 -20.12 9.82
C ASP A 235 -12.22 -19.57 11.24
N VAL A 236 -12.29 -18.24 11.41
CA VAL A 236 -12.26 -17.59 12.73
C VAL A 236 -13.52 -17.94 13.51
N MET A 237 -14.70 -17.84 12.90
CA MET A 237 -15.96 -18.15 13.56
C MET A 237 -16.04 -19.62 14.01
N ALA A 238 -15.39 -20.53 13.29
CA ALA A 238 -15.36 -21.95 13.63
C ALA A 238 -14.43 -22.29 14.81
N HIS A 239 -13.37 -21.51 15.05
CA HIS A 239 -12.31 -21.86 16.00
C HIS A 239 -12.12 -20.85 17.15
N ASP A 240 -12.40 -19.58 16.91
CA ASP A 240 -12.21 -18.46 17.86
C ASP A 240 -13.32 -17.38 17.69
N PRO A 241 -14.61 -17.74 17.79
CA PRO A 241 -15.72 -16.81 17.54
C PRO A 241 -15.76 -15.63 18.52
N GLU A 242 -15.30 -15.83 19.77
CA GLU A 242 -15.28 -14.79 20.79
C GLU A 242 -14.27 -13.67 20.49
N SER A 243 -13.32 -13.91 19.58
CA SER A 243 -12.38 -12.87 19.15
C SER A 243 -13.01 -11.83 18.24
N VAL A 244 -14.08 -12.14 17.52
CA VAL A 244 -14.71 -11.23 16.56
C VAL A 244 -15.62 -10.25 17.29
N ALA A 245 -15.35 -8.95 17.18
CA ALA A 245 -16.09 -7.90 17.87
C ALA A 245 -17.41 -7.50 17.16
N CYS A 246 -17.65 -8.01 15.94
CA CYS A 246 -18.84 -7.68 15.18
C CYS A 246 -20.09 -8.37 15.74
N ALA A 247 -21.14 -7.59 16.02
CA ALA A 247 -22.41 -8.11 16.48
C ALA A 247 -23.18 -8.83 15.35
N ASP A 248 -23.15 -8.24 14.15
CA ASP A 248 -23.76 -8.83 12.96
C ASP A 248 -22.77 -9.76 12.24
N PRO A 249 -23.26 -10.83 11.59
CA PRO A 249 -22.42 -11.70 10.78
C PRO A 249 -21.71 -10.94 9.66
N ILE A 250 -20.41 -11.15 9.55
CA ILE A 250 -19.57 -10.63 8.48
C ILE A 250 -18.94 -11.78 7.70
N ASN A 251 -18.73 -11.58 6.41
CA ASN A 251 -18.16 -12.61 5.54
C ASN A 251 -17.11 -12.01 4.61
N VAL A 252 -15.85 -12.09 5.01
CA VAL A 252 -14.70 -11.67 4.20
C VAL A 252 -13.89 -12.90 3.84
N ILE A 253 -13.64 -13.09 2.55
CA ILE A 253 -12.84 -14.20 2.05
C ILE A 253 -11.75 -13.70 1.08
N MET A 254 -10.68 -14.47 0.98
CA MET A 254 -9.66 -14.30 -0.04
C MET A 254 -9.45 -15.60 -0.82
N GLU A 255 -9.47 -15.46 -2.13
CA GLU A 255 -9.06 -16.47 -3.10
C GLU A 255 -7.70 -16.10 -3.69
N GLU A 256 -6.67 -16.84 -3.28
CA GLU A 256 -5.31 -16.65 -3.78
C GLU A 256 -5.18 -17.29 -5.17
N ILE A 257 -5.17 -16.45 -6.20
CA ILE A 257 -5.09 -16.80 -7.63
C ILE A 257 -3.95 -15.98 -8.23
N VAL A 258 -2.73 -16.51 -8.11
CA VAL A 258 -1.49 -15.74 -8.31
C VAL A 258 -0.97 -15.70 -9.75
N LYS A 259 -1.35 -16.66 -10.59
CA LYS A 259 -0.68 -16.90 -11.88
C LYS A 259 -1.62 -16.80 -13.06
N TYR A 260 -1.03 -16.47 -14.20
CA TYR A 260 -1.66 -16.60 -15.50
C TYR A 260 -0.86 -17.56 -16.40
N PRO A 261 -1.50 -18.51 -17.11
CA PRO A 261 -2.94 -18.80 -17.12
C PRO A 261 -3.45 -19.39 -15.79
N ILE A 262 -4.71 -19.09 -15.46
CA ILE A 262 -5.33 -19.54 -14.20
C ILE A 262 -5.73 -21.01 -14.33
N PRO A 263 -5.33 -21.89 -13.39
CA PRO A 263 -5.80 -23.27 -13.35
C PRO A 263 -7.32 -23.37 -13.24
N LYS A 264 -7.91 -24.35 -13.91
CA LYS A 264 -9.37 -24.53 -13.92
C LYS A 264 -9.94 -24.76 -12.52
N ASP A 265 -9.23 -25.50 -11.67
CA ASP A 265 -9.64 -25.77 -10.28
C ASP A 265 -9.67 -24.51 -9.41
N GLU A 266 -8.79 -23.53 -9.65
CA GLU A 266 -8.82 -22.24 -8.95
C GLU A 266 -10.05 -21.41 -9.38
N ILE A 267 -10.42 -21.42 -10.67
CA ILE A 267 -11.66 -20.80 -11.16
C ILE A 267 -12.90 -21.51 -10.61
N ASP A 268 -12.92 -22.84 -10.64
CA ASP A 268 -14.05 -23.62 -10.16
C ASP A 268 -14.25 -23.39 -8.64
N ARG A 269 -13.16 -23.26 -7.87
CA ARG A 269 -13.19 -22.89 -6.44
C ARG A 269 -13.73 -21.49 -6.22
N LEU A 270 -13.24 -20.50 -6.97
CA LEU A 270 -13.77 -19.12 -6.92
C LEU A 270 -15.28 -19.09 -7.17
N GLN A 271 -15.77 -19.84 -8.16
CA GLN A 271 -17.19 -19.90 -8.48
C GLN A 271 -18.03 -20.55 -7.38
N ALA A 272 -17.49 -21.60 -6.73
CA ALA A 272 -18.16 -22.25 -5.61
C ALA A 272 -18.28 -21.33 -4.39
N ASP A 273 -17.27 -20.47 -4.19
CA ASP A 273 -17.21 -19.55 -3.05
C ASP A 273 -18.02 -18.27 -3.27
N ILE A 274 -18.46 -17.96 -4.49
CA ILE A 274 -19.27 -16.77 -4.80
C ILE A 274 -20.75 -17.14 -4.77
N ALA A 275 -21.37 -16.92 -3.62
CA ALA A 275 -22.81 -16.99 -3.40
C ALA A 275 -23.29 -15.73 -2.68
N GLY A 276 -24.48 -15.23 -3.03
CA GLY A 276 -25.06 -13.99 -2.53
C GLY A 276 -25.44 -13.00 -3.62
N GLU A 277 -26.12 -11.91 -3.25
CA GLU A 277 -26.54 -10.84 -4.18
C GLU A 277 -25.71 -9.57 -4.03
N LYS A 278 -25.26 -9.27 -2.81
CA LYS A 278 -24.48 -8.08 -2.43
C LYS A 278 -23.03 -8.47 -2.18
N ILE A 279 -22.28 -8.61 -3.28
CA ILE A 279 -20.86 -8.99 -3.24
C ILE A 279 -20.01 -7.82 -3.70
N ALA A 280 -19.00 -7.47 -2.91
CA ALA A 280 -17.94 -6.55 -3.30
C ALA A 280 -16.66 -7.33 -3.64
N PHE A 281 -16.06 -7.04 -4.79
CA PHE A 281 -14.82 -7.68 -5.23
C PHE A 281 -13.63 -6.74 -5.11
N ILE A 282 -12.53 -7.25 -4.57
CA ILE A 282 -11.25 -6.54 -4.48
C ILE A 282 -10.20 -7.38 -5.19
N PHE A 283 -9.65 -6.86 -6.27
CA PHE A 283 -8.65 -7.50 -7.10
C PHE A 283 -7.26 -6.97 -6.76
N GLY A 284 -6.25 -7.81 -6.92
CA GLY A 284 -4.86 -7.43 -6.74
C GLY A 284 -3.95 -8.41 -7.46
N HIS A 285 -3.20 -7.92 -8.44
CA HIS A 285 -2.28 -8.74 -9.22
C HIS A 285 -1.16 -7.84 -9.73
N GLY A 286 0.00 -8.43 -10.00
CA GLY A 286 1.06 -7.75 -10.75
C GLY A 286 2.45 -8.27 -10.48
N LEU A 287 2.83 -8.44 -9.20
CA LEU A 287 4.21 -8.83 -8.86
C LEU A 287 4.52 -10.25 -9.34
N TRP A 288 3.56 -11.16 -9.20
CA TRP A 288 3.67 -12.54 -9.69
C TRP A 288 3.72 -12.68 -11.21
N SER A 289 3.26 -11.68 -11.96
CA SER A 289 3.46 -11.57 -13.40
C SER A 289 4.62 -10.65 -13.77
N ASN A 290 5.53 -10.34 -12.84
CA ASN A 290 6.66 -9.44 -13.06
C ASN A 290 6.25 -8.06 -13.63
N LEU A 291 5.10 -7.55 -13.20
CA LEU A 291 4.45 -6.34 -13.69
C LEU A 291 4.16 -6.35 -15.20
N ASP A 292 4.07 -7.54 -15.82
CA ASP A 292 3.56 -7.67 -17.18
C ASP A 292 2.07 -7.28 -17.21
N LEU A 293 1.80 -6.17 -17.90
CA LEU A 293 0.47 -5.61 -18.01
C LEU A 293 -0.48 -6.56 -18.73
N GLN A 294 -0.04 -7.19 -19.82
CA GLN A 294 -0.92 -8.05 -20.62
C GLN A 294 -1.28 -9.33 -19.86
N MET A 295 -0.35 -9.92 -19.12
CA MET A 295 -0.63 -11.04 -18.24
C MET A 295 -1.64 -10.68 -17.15
N SER A 296 -1.50 -9.50 -16.54
CA SER A 296 -2.45 -9.02 -15.53
C SER A 296 -3.83 -8.73 -16.11
N VAL A 297 -3.89 -8.18 -17.32
CA VAL A 297 -5.14 -7.97 -18.07
C VAL A 297 -5.82 -9.31 -18.36
N ASN A 298 -5.09 -10.28 -18.89
CA ASN A 298 -5.66 -11.59 -19.22
C ASN A 298 -6.09 -12.36 -17.95
N TRP A 299 -5.33 -12.25 -16.87
CA TRP A 299 -5.71 -12.75 -15.56
C TRP A 299 -7.04 -12.13 -15.10
N LEU A 300 -7.13 -10.80 -15.13
CA LEU A 300 -8.33 -10.08 -14.72
C LEU A 300 -9.53 -10.47 -15.57
N ASP A 301 -9.38 -10.53 -16.90
CA ASP A 301 -10.45 -10.94 -17.81
C ASP A 301 -10.93 -12.38 -17.55
N SER A 302 -10.01 -13.27 -17.18
CA SER A 302 -10.35 -14.66 -16.82
C SER A 302 -11.16 -14.72 -15.52
N VAL A 303 -10.77 -13.95 -14.51
CA VAL A 303 -11.51 -13.81 -13.24
C VAL A 303 -12.88 -13.19 -13.49
N LEU A 304 -12.95 -12.11 -14.26
CA LEU A 304 -14.22 -11.43 -14.59
C LEU A 304 -15.16 -12.33 -15.38
N GLY A 305 -14.65 -13.21 -16.23
CA GLY A 305 -15.44 -14.23 -16.93
C GLY A 305 -16.06 -15.27 -16.00
N ALA A 306 -15.52 -15.44 -14.79
CA ALA A 306 -16.01 -16.41 -13.81
C ALA A 306 -17.05 -15.84 -12.83
N ILE A 307 -17.18 -14.51 -12.74
CA ILE A 307 -17.96 -13.83 -11.69
C ILE A 307 -19.01 -12.89 -12.26
N LYS A 308 -19.99 -12.50 -11.42
CA LYS A 308 -20.94 -11.43 -11.74
C LYS A 308 -20.49 -10.15 -11.03
N LEU A 309 -19.74 -9.31 -11.72
CA LEU A 309 -19.24 -8.06 -11.16
C LEU A 309 -20.37 -7.03 -11.01
N LYS A 310 -20.53 -6.49 -9.80
CA LYS A 310 -21.34 -5.30 -9.52
C LYS A 310 -20.48 -4.16 -8.98
N ASN A 311 -19.68 -4.47 -7.95
CA ASN A 311 -18.76 -3.56 -7.29
C ASN A 311 -17.37 -4.16 -7.31
N GLY A 312 -16.39 -3.45 -7.87
CA GLY A 312 -15.03 -3.93 -8.05
C GLY A 312 -14.00 -2.87 -7.74
N LEU A 313 -12.96 -3.22 -6.99
CA LEU A 313 -11.79 -2.40 -6.75
C LEU A 313 -10.53 -3.14 -7.19
N PHE A 314 -9.69 -2.56 -8.02
CA PHE A 314 -8.36 -3.08 -8.32
C PHE A 314 -7.32 -2.34 -7.49
N VAL A 315 -6.57 -3.06 -6.65
CA VAL A 315 -5.51 -2.53 -5.80
C VAL A 315 -4.16 -2.89 -6.40
N THR A 316 -3.35 -1.90 -6.74
CA THR A 316 -2.03 -2.12 -7.34
C THR A 316 -0.95 -2.37 -6.28
N PRO A 317 0.18 -2.99 -6.66
CA PRO A 317 1.26 -3.30 -5.72
C PRO A 317 1.91 -2.08 -5.06
N ASN A 318 2.51 -2.31 -3.89
CA ASN A 318 3.28 -1.30 -3.16
C ASN A 318 4.50 -0.83 -3.98
N ALA A 319 5.05 0.32 -3.62
CA ALA A 319 6.39 0.75 -3.97
C ALA A 319 7.47 -0.26 -3.55
N ALA A 320 8.57 -0.29 -4.30
CA ALA A 320 9.76 -1.04 -3.96
C ALA A 320 10.54 -0.33 -2.84
N GLY A 321 10.88 -1.07 -1.80
CA GLY A 321 11.74 -0.62 -0.70
C GLY A 321 13.22 -0.85 -0.98
N LYS A 322 14.06 -0.33 -0.07
CA LYS A 322 15.52 -0.38 -0.17
C LYS A 322 16.12 -1.80 -0.14
N GLU A 323 15.45 -2.75 0.50
CA GLU A 323 15.94 -4.13 0.63
C GLU A 323 15.53 -5.03 -0.55
N LYS A 324 14.87 -4.46 -1.57
CA LYS A 324 14.44 -5.24 -2.73
C LYS A 324 15.68 -5.75 -3.48
N PRO A 325 15.80 -7.06 -3.77
CA PRO A 325 17.01 -7.59 -4.39
C PRO A 325 17.30 -6.96 -5.76
N ASP A 326 18.58 -6.74 -6.06
CA ASP A 326 19.06 -6.06 -7.27
C ASP A 326 18.51 -6.67 -8.57
N ASP A 327 18.38 -8.00 -8.61
CA ASP A 327 17.85 -8.74 -9.76
C ASP A 327 16.43 -8.31 -10.14
N TRP A 328 15.65 -7.78 -9.19
CA TRP A 328 14.28 -7.35 -9.40
C TRP A 328 14.13 -5.83 -9.59
N ILE A 329 15.18 -5.03 -9.40
CA ILE A 329 15.08 -3.56 -9.47
C ILE A 329 14.68 -3.10 -10.88
N VAL A 330 15.18 -3.77 -11.92
CA VAL A 330 14.90 -3.37 -13.31
C VAL A 330 13.45 -3.67 -13.70
N THR A 331 12.92 -4.83 -13.32
CA THR A 331 11.59 -5.28 -13.75
C THR A 331 10.49 -4.88 -12.76
N GLN A 332 10.82 -4.70 -11.49
CA GLN A 332 9.87 -4.44 -10.41
C GLN A 332 10.30 -3.30 -9.47
N GLY A 333 11.24 -2.47 -9.89
CA GLY A 333 11.60 -1.25 -9.16
C GLY A 333 10.51 -0.17 -9.26
N ASN A 334 10.71 0.93 -8.55
CA ASN A 334 9.71 1.99 -8.42
C ASN A 334 9.23 2.57 -9.75
N LYS A 335 10.10 2.73 -10.75
CA LYS A 335 9.67 3.18 -12.08
C LYS A 335 8.70 2.21 -12.76
N ALA A 336 8.98 0.91 -12.69
CA ALA A 336 8.12 -0.11 -13.27
C ALA A 336 6.77 -0.17 -12.55
N LEU A 337 6.78 -0.09 -11.21
CA LEU A 337 5.59 -0.06 -10.37
C LEU A 337 4.70 1.16 -10.66
N MET A 338 5.27 2.35 -10.78
CA MET A 338 4.50 3.56 -11.12
C MET A 338 3.82 3.44 -12.49
N LEU A 339 4.55 2.96 -13.51
CA LEU A 339 3.99 2.78 -14.85
C LEU A 339 2.91 1.69 -14.88
N TYR A 340 3.13 0.61 -14.14
CA TYR A 340 2.14 -0.46 -13.99
C TYR A 340 0.88 0.05 -13.31
N GLU A 341 1.00 0.83 -12.23
CA GLU A 341 -0.12 1.41 -11.49
C GLU A 341 -0.97 2.34 -12.38
N GLU A 342 -0.32 3.24 -13.12
CA GLU A 342 -1.02 4.13 -14.06
C GLU A 342 -1.75 3.34 -15.15
N ALA A 343 -1.09 2.35 -15.74
CA ALA A 343 -1.67 1.53 -16.80
C ALA A 343 -2.83 0.66 -16.30
N MET A 344 -2.69 0.01 -15.13
CA MET A 344 -3.75 -0.79 -14.53
C MET A 344 -4.95 0.06 -14.11
N GLY A 345 -4.74 1.30 -13.66
CA GLY A 345 -5.83 2.23 -13.39
C GLY A 345 -6.69 2.52 -14.62
N ILE A 346 -6.08 2.66 -15.79
CA ILE A 346 -6.80 2.82 -17.07
C ILE A 346 -7.56 1.53 -17.43
N VAL A 347 -6.90 0.38 -17.32
CA VAL A 347 -7.47 -0.95 -17.62
C VAL A 347 -8.68 -1.27 -16.74
N ALA A 348 -8.58 -1.00 -15.43
CA ALA A 348 -9.64 -1.21 -14.46
C ALA A 348 -10.85 -0.34 -14.79
N LYS A 349 -10.63 0.96 -15.03
CA LYS A 349 -11.69 1.91 -15.39
C LYS A 349 -12.44 1.51 -16.67
N GLN A 350 -11.73 1.00 -17.68
CA GLN A 350 -12.34 0.50 -18.92
C GLN A 350 -13.30 -0.69 -18.68
N ARG A 351 -13.11 -1.42 -17.58
CA ARG A 351 -13.95 -2.56 -17.15
C ARG A 351 -15.01 -2.17 -16.12
N GLY A 352 -15.16 -0.88 -15.82
CA GLY A 352 -16.05 -0.41 -14.76
C GLY A 352 -15.60 -0.83 -13.36
N ILE A 353 -14.29 -1.04 -13.17
CA ILE A 353 -13.66 -1.38 -11.89
C ILE A 353 -12.97 -0.13 -11.38
N ASP A 354 -13.19 0.19 -10.11
CA ASP A 354 -12.48 1.25 -9.42
C ASP A 354 -11.00 0.90 -9.25
N HIS A 355 -10.16 1.91 -9.04
CA HIS A 355 -8.72 1.70 -8.88
C HIS A 355 -8.19 2.40 -7.63
N LEU A 356 -7.42 1.66 -6.84
CA LEU A 356 -6.69 2.16 -5.69
C LEU A 356 -5.19 1.95 -5.88
N GLY A 357 -4.50 3.06 -6.14
CA GLY A 357 -3.04 3.10 -6.19
C GLY A 357 -2.44 3.01 -4.80
N THR A 358 -1.44 2.14 -4.59
CA THR A 358 -0.73 2.03 -3.31
C THR A 358 0.74 2.43 -3.39
N TRP A 359 1.24 2.81 -4.57
CA TRP A 359 2.63 3.23 -4.71
C TRP A 359 2.98 4.44 -3.84
N ASN A 360 2.20 5.54 -3.92
CA ASN A 360 2.49 6.76 -3.15
C ASN A 360 2.39 6.57 -1.64
N MET A 361 1.38 5.83 -1.16
CA MET A 361 1.23 5.58 0.28
C MET A 361 2.41 4.79 0.87
N SER A 362 3.10 4.01 0.03
CA SER A 362 4.11 3.05 0.45
C SER A 362 5.54 3.48 0.13
N ILE A 363 5.81 4.43 -0.76
CA ILE A 363 7.19 4.80 -1.14
C ILE A 363 8.09 5.22 0.04
N GLN A 364 7.51 5.80 1.09
CA GLN A 364 8.20 6.24 2.31
C GLN A 364 7.85 5.41 3.54
N SER A 365 7.58 4.12 3.36
CA SER A 365 7.32 3.20 4.49
C SER A 365 8.32 2.06 4.53
N ASN A 366 8.51 1.53 5.74
CA ASN A 366 9.34 0.37 5.98
C ASN A 366 8.76 -0.88 5.32
N LYS A 367 9.67 -1.68 4.76
CA LYS A 367 9.41 -2.99 4.14
C LYS A 367 10.60 -3.87 4.47
N TYR A 368 10.38 -4.96 5.18
CA TYR A 368 11.47 -5.81 5.69
C TYR A 368 12.29 -6.45 4.56
N ASP A 369 11.66 -6.73 3.42
CA ASP A 369 12.24 -7.37 2.23
C ASP A 369 12.20 -6.49 0.97
N GLY A 370 11.81 -5.23 1.13
CA GLY A 370 11.65 -4.29 0.02
C GLY A 370 10.39 -4.49 -0.84
N VAL A 371 9.45 -5.35 -0.44
CA VAL A 371 8.19 -5.61 -1.16
C VAL A 371 6.98 -5.49 -0.23
N HIS A 372 7.01 -6.20 0.89
CA HIS A 372 5.90 -6.32 1.83
C HIS A 372 5.98 -5.25 2.91
N LEU A 373 4.85 -4.56 3.13
CA LEU A 373 4.74 -3.55 4.18
C LEU A 373 4.63 -4.23 5.54
N ASP A 374 5.11 -3.52 6.56
CA ASP A 374 4.85 -3.88 7.96
C ASP A 374 3.35 -3.76 8.31
N MET A 375 3.00 -4.14 9.56
CA MET A 375 1.63 -4.04 10.05
C MET A 375 1.05 -2.62 9.92
N ARG A 376 1.86 -1.59 10.17
CA ARG A 376 1.43 -0.19 10.10
C ARG A 376 0.97 0.19 8.69
N GLY A 377 1.78 -0.13 7.68
CA GLY A 377 1.42 0.08 6.28
C GLY A 377 0.22 -0.75 5.83
N ASN A 378 0.12 -1.99 6.30
CA ASN A 378 -1.00 -2.88 5.95
C ASN A 378 -2.34 -2.45 6.56
N LEU A 379 -2.33 -1.92 7.80
CA LEU A 379 -3.51 -1.33 8.43
C LEU A 379 -4.03 -0.11 7.67
N VAL A 380 -3.13 0.76 7.18
CA VAL A 380 -3.53 1.90 6.33
C VAL A 380 -4.19 1.41 5.04
N LYS A 381 -3.62 0.40 4.36
CA LYS A 381 -4.25 -0.18 3.14
C LYS A 381 -5.63 -0.75 3.41
N ALA A 382 -5.80 -1.49 4.51
CA ALA A 382 -7.11 -2.00 4.89
C ALA A 382 -8.10 -0.86 5.13
N MET A 383 -7.67 0.22 5.79
CA MET A 383 -8.51 1.39 6.00
C MET A 383 -8.90 2.09 4.69
N MET A 384 -7.99 2.16 3.70
CA MET A 384 -8.30 2.69 2.36
C MET A 384 -9.36 1.85 1.65
N VAL A 385 -9.27 0.52 1.74
CA VAL A 385 -10.29 -0.39 1.17
C VAL A 385 -11.63 -0.26 1.91
N LEU A 386 -11.62 -0.12 3.24
CA LEU A 386 -12.82 0.09 4.03
C LEU A 386 -13.51 1.41 3.69
N ASN A 387 -12.74 2.47 3.39
CA ASN A 387 -13.29 3.73 2.89
C ASN A 387 -14.00 3.55 1.55
N TRP A 388 -13.40 2.78 0.63
CA TRP A 388 -14.08 2.42 -0.61
C TRP A 388 -15.36 1.63 -0.36
N LEU A 389 -15.29 0.56 0.44
CA LEU A 389 -16.47 -0.25 0.80
C LEU A 389 -17.57 0.59 1.44
N ASN A 390 -17.23 1.58 2.27
CA ASN A 390 -18.19 2.48 2.90
C ASN A 390 -19.06 3.23 1.87
N LEU A 391 -18.47 3.61 0.72
CA LEU A 391 -19.14 4.36 -0.35
C LEU A 391 -19.79 3.47 -1.43
N VAL A 392 -19.55 2.16 -1.39
CA VAL A 392 -20.22 1.20 -2.25
C VAL A 392 -21.68 1.02 -1.78
N PRO A 393 -22.67 1.11 -2.70
CA PRO A 393 -24.10 1.04 -2.37
C PRO A 393 -24.62 -0.36 -2.02
#